data_AF-A0A9W4A4N2-F1
#
_entry.id   AF-A0A9W4A4N2-F1
#
_cell.length_a   1.000
_cell.length_b   1.000
_cell.length_c   1.000
_cell.angle_alpha   90.00
_cell.angle_beta   90.00
_cell.angle_gamma   90.00
#
_symmetry.space_group_name_H-M   'P 1'
#
loop_
_entity.id
_entity.type
_entity.pdbx_description
1 polymer ?
#
loop_
_entity_poly.entity_id
_entity_poly.type
_entity_poly.pdbx_seq_one_letter_code
_entity_poly.pdbx_strand_id
1 'polypeptide(L)' 'MSELKELQRVVIENLENGTQVTRLPNAEEMMNKINELVRYTKRLEQNKQSKPIQPVGTVKVARI' A
#
# COMPACT_ATOMS: atom_id res chain seq x y z
N MET A 1 -10.04 -9.27 -4.64
CA MET A 1 -9.31 -8.23 -3.87
C MET A 1 -9.06 -7.09 -4.83
N SER A 2 -9.52 -5.88 -4.53
CA SER A 2 -9.26 -4.71 -5.37
C SER A 2 -7.79 -4.34 -5.27
N GLU A 3 -7.09 -4.27 -6.40
CA GLU A 3 -5.70 -3.84 -6.46
C GLU A 3 -5.54 -2.44 -5.86
N LEU A 4 -4.60 -2.28 -4.93
CA LEU A 4 -4.22 -0.99 -4.34
C LEU A 4 -3.56 -0.14 -5.44
N LYS A 5 -4.36 0.69 -6.13
CA LYS A 5 -3.82 1.67 -7.07
C LYS A 5 -3.17 2.81 -6.31
N GLU A 6 -1.96 3.19 -6.71
CA GLU A 6 -1.28 4.37 -6.17
C GLU A 6 -2.16 5.62 -6.35
N LEU A 7 -2.02 6.58 -5.42
CA LEU A 7 -2.72 7.84 -5.54
C LEU A 7 -2.19 8.56 -6.78
N GLN A 8 -2.98 8.56 -7.85
CA GLN A 8 -2.61 9.26 -9.06
C GLN A 8 -2.68 10.78 -8.77
N ARG A 9 -1.59 11.49 -9.07
CA ARG A 9 -1.50 12.96 -8.90
C ARG A 9 -2.53 13.70 -9.75
N VAL A 10 -2.99 13.03 -10.81
CA VAL A 10 -4.00 13.46 -11.76
C VAL A 10 -4.92 12.28 -12.01
N VAL A 11 -6.22 12.55 -11.99
CA VAL A 11 -7.25 11.57 -12.37
C VAL A 11 -7.36 11.60 -13.88
N ILE A 12 -7.21 10.43 -14.50
CA ILE A 12 -7.36 10.24 -15.94
C ILE A 12 -8.69 9.52 -16.17
N GLU A 13 -9.61 10.22 -16.83
CA GLU A 13 -10.93 9.68 -17.20
C GLU A 13 -10.96 9.49 -18.72
N ASN A 14 -11.13 8.24 -19.15
CA ASN A 14 -11.36 7.92 -20.55
C ASN A 14 -12.87 7.91 -20.80
N LEU A 15 -13.33 8.84 -21.64
CA LEU A 15 -14.72 8.95 -22.03
C LEU A 15 -15.03 7.98 -23.18
N GLU A 16 -16.29 7.54 -23.28
CA GLU A 16 -16.75 6.57 -24.28
C GLU A 16 -16.54 7.05 -25.73
N ASN A 17 -16.45 8.36 -25.95
CA ASN A 17 -16.18 8.97 -27.25
C ASN A 17 -14.68 8.96 -27.64
N GLY A 18 -13.83 8.25 -26.88
CA GLY A 18 -12.39 8.18 -27.10
C GLY A 18 -11.60 9.38 -26.60
N THR A 19 -12.25 10.34 -25.93
CA THR A 19 -11.58 11.51 -25.33
C THR A 19 -11.00 11.15 -23.97
N GLN A 20 -9.82 11.67 -23.67
CA GLN A 20 -9.21 11.55 -22.36
C GLN A 20 -9.26 12.91 -21.65
N VAL A 21 -9.82 12.92 -20.43
CA VAL A 21 -9.83 14.10 -19.56
C VAL A 21 -8.86 13.86 -18.42
N THR A 22 -7.97 14.83 -18.22
CA THR A 22 -7.05 14.85 -17.08
C THR A 22 -7.48 15.94 -16.13
N ARG A 23 -7.71 15.60 -14.85
CA ARG A 23 -8.08 16.58 -13.82
C ARG A 23 -7.34 16.34 -12.52
N LEU A 24 -7.35 17.36 -11.66
CA LEU A 24 -6.94 17.18 -10.27
C LEU A 24 -7.99 16.36 -9.50
N PRO A 25 -7.56 15.54 -8.53
CA PRO A 25 -8.48 14.83 -7.65
C PRO A 25 -9.24 15.84 -6.78
N ASN A 26 -10.52 15.55 -6.53
CA ASN A 26 -11.35 16.37 -5.67
C ASN A 26 -11.11 16.05 -4.17
N ALA A 27 -11.71 16.85 -3.28
CA ALA A 27 -11.52 16.71 -1.84
C ALA A 27 -11.94 15.32 -1.29
N GLU A 28 -13.01 14.75 -1.82
CA GLU A 28 -13.52 13.44 -1.39
C GLU A 28 -12.57 12.30 -1.81
N GLU A 29 -12.11 12.32 -3.06
CA GLU A 29 -11.13 11.36 -3.58
C GLU A 29 -9.83 11.39 -2.78
N MET A 30 -9.33 12.59 -2.45
CA MET A 30 -8.15 12.76 -1.60
C MET A 30 -8.38 12.20 -0.19
N MET A 31 -9.51 12.52 0.44
CA MET A 31 -9.84 12.04 1.79
C MET A 31 -10.00 10.51 1.84
N ASN A 32 -10.60 9.92 0.82
CA ASN A 32 -10.72 8.46 0.70
C ASN A 32 -9.35 7.79 0.68
N LYS A 33 -8.39 8.34 -0.06
CA LYS A 33 -7.02 7.82 -0.07
C LYS A 33 -6.30 8.00 1.26
N ILE A 34 -6.45 9.16 1.90
CA ILE A 34 -5.86 9.41 3.22
C ILE A 34 -6.37 8.37 4.22
N ASN A 35 -7.67 8.11 4.25
CA ASN A 35 -8.26 7.10 5.12
C ASN A 35 -7.73 5.68 4.85
N GLU A 36 -7.49 5.35 3.59
CA GLU A 36 -6.86 4.08 3.20
C GLU A 36 -5.44 3.95 3.76
N LEU A 37 -4.61 4.99 3.62
CA LEU A 37 -3.23 5.02 4.14
C LEU A 37 -3.21 4.90 5.68
N VAL A 38 -4.13 5.57 6.36
CA VAL A 38 -4.28 5.46 7.82
C VAL A 38 -4.67 4.04 8.23
N ARG A 39 -5.54 3.36 7.49
CA ARG A 39 -5.90 1.95 7.77
C ARG A 39 -4.72 1.02 7.54
N TYR A 40 -3.95 1.24 6.47
CA TYR A 40 -2.78 0.43 6.16
C TYR A 40 -1.69 0.55 7.23
N THR A 41 -1.35 1.77 7.64
CA THR A 41 -0.37 2.02 8.71
C THR A 41 -0.80 1.41 10.04
N LYS A 42 -2.07 1.55 10.43
CA LYS A 42 -2.61 0.88 11.63
C LYS A 42 -2.46 -0.64 11.58
N ARG A 43 -2.72 -1.27 10.42
CA ARG A 43 -2.51 -2.71 10.24
C ARG A 43 -1.04 -3.09 10.38
N LEU A 44 -0.12 -2.31 9.81
CA LEU A 44 1.31 -2.55 9.97
C LEU A 44 1.73 -2.46 11.44
N GLU A 45 1.20 -1.49 12.18
CA GLU A 45 1.48 -1.36 13.62
C GLU A 45 0.95 -2.54 14.43
N GLN A 46 -0.26 -3.02 14.14
CA GLN A 46 -0.81 -4.22 14.76
C GLN A 46 -0.01 -5.48 14.43
N ASN A 47 0.58 -5.54 13.23
CA ASN A 47 1.41 -6.64 12.77
C ASN A 47 2.89 -6.49 13.16
N LYS A 48 3.28 -5.42 13.87
CA LYS A 48 4.65 -5.31 14.40
C LYS A 48 4.86 -6.48 15.34
N GLN A 49 5.90 -7.27 15.04
CA GLN A 49 6.26 -8.45 15.80
C GLN A 49 6.61 -8.02 17.23
N SER A 50 5.70 -8.27 18.18
CA SER A 50 5.84 -7.84 19.58
C SER A 50 6.90 -8.64 20.35
N LYS A 51 7.41 -9.72 19.75
CA LYS A 51 8.37 -10.63 20.35
C LYS A 51 9.63 -10.69 19.49
N PRO A 52 10.83 -10.71 20.10
CA PRO A 52 12.07 -10.97 19.38
C PRO A 52 11.95 -12.28 18.58
N ILE A 53 12.44 -12.27 17.34
CA ILE A 53 12.55 -13.50 16.56
C ILE A 53 13.50 -14.42 17.32
N GLN A 54 13.02 -15.60 17.73
CA GLN A 54 13.90 -16.60 18.35
C GLN A 54 14.92 -17.05 17.29
N PRO A 55 16.22 -17.04 17.59
CA PRO A 55 17.22 -17.51 16.65
C PRO A 55 17.01 -19.00 16.39
N VAL A 56 16.71 -19.36 15.15
CA VAL A 56 16.81 -20.74 14.68
C VAL A 56 18.29 -21.12 14.66
N GLY A 57 18.64 -22.21 15.35
CA GLY A 57 20.01 -22.53 15.76
C GLY A 57 21.07 -22.41 14.68
N THR A 58 22.28 -22.01 15.09
CA THR A 58 23.48 -21.94 14.25
C THR A 58 23.78 -23.29 13.62
N VAL A 59 23.75 -23.35 12.28
CA VAL A 59 24.32 -24.47 11.52
C VAL A 59 25.81 -24.51 11.78
N LYS A 60 26.27 -25.50 12.56
CA LYS A 60 27.70 -25.79 12.69
C LYS A 60 28.15 -26.44 11.39
N VAL A 61 28.79 -25.67 10.51
CA VAL A 61 29.47 -26.23 9.34
C VAL A 61 30.69 -26.99 9.85
N ALA A 62 30.59 -28.32 9.92
CA ALA A 62 31.76 -29.17 10.15
C ALA A 62 32.65 -29.09 8.89
N ARG A 63 33.87 -28.59 9.07
CA ARG A 63 34.90 -28.61 8.02
C ARG A 63 35.40 -30.06 7.92
N ILE A 64 35.19 -30.69 6.77
CA ILE A 64 35.74 -32.01 6.41
C ILE A 64 37.18 -31.82 5.97
#